data_AF-A0A955H7B1-F1
#
_entry.id   AF-A0A955H7B1-F1
#
_cell.length_a   1.000
_cell.length_b   1.000
_cell.length_c   1.000
_cell.angle_alpha   90.00
_cell.angle_beta   90.00
_cell.angle_gamma   90.00
#
_symmetry.space_group_name_H-M   'P 1'
#
loop_
_entity.id
_entity.type
_entity.pdbx_description
1 polymer ?
#
loop_
_entity_poly.entity_id
_entity_poly.type
_entity_poly.pdbx_seq_one_letter_code
_entity_poly.pdbx_strand_id
1 'polypeptide(L)'
;MTLEIITWLYAGNSLFALMAYLPQITKLLTTRGAAKNFSTPSWTIWTYTSVISVLYIYTAVEDWLLFTVASINFVGCLAVLLLVLHKNKQERRE
;
A
#
# COMPACT_ATOMS: atom_id res chain seq x y z
N MET A 1 1.49 28.90 9.78
CA MET A 1 0.52 28.98 8.67
C MET A 1 0.88 28.08 7.48
N THR A 2 1.89 28.36 6.64
CA THR A 2 2.16 27.53 5.44
C THR A 2 2.57 26.08 5.77
N LEU A 3 3.47 25.90 6.74
CA LEU A 3 3.93 24.56 7.14
C LEU A 3 2.81 23.71 7.76
N GLU A 4 1.98 24.30 8.62
CA GLU A 4 0.87 23.60 9.28
C GLU A 4 -0.15 23.06 8.27
N ILE A 5 -0.48 23.85 7.24
CA ILE A 5 -1.37 23.41 6.17
C ILE A 5 -0.77 22.21 5.44
N ILE A 6 0.53 22.27 5.10
CA ILE A 6 1.24 21.17 4.43
C ILE A 6 1.25 19.93 5.32
N THR A 7 1.49 20.06 6.62
CA THR A 7 1.47 18.95 7.59
C THR A 7 0.09 18.27 7.64
N TRP A 8 -1.00 19.04 7.67
CA TRP A 8 -2.36 18.50 7.65
C TRP A 8 -2.70 17.82 6.33
N LEU A 9 -2.30 18.41 5.19
CA LEU A 9 -2.45 17.78 3.88
C LEU A 9 -1.66 16.47 3.79
N TYR A 10 -0.45 16.47 4.34
CA TYR A 10 0.42 15.29 4.39
C TYR A 10 -0.20 14.18 5.25
N ALA A 11 -0.73 14.52 6.43
CA ALA A 11 -1.49 13.60 7.26
C ALA A 11 -2.71 13.05 6.50
N GLY A 12 -3.42 13.89 5.75
CA GLY A 12 -4.54 13.49 4.91
C GLY A 12 -4.17 12.51 3.80
N ASN A 13 -2.91 12.46 3.36
CA ASN A 13 -2.45 11.53 2.33
C ASN A 13 -2.68 10.05 2.71
N SER A 14 -2.63 9.70 4.01
CA SER A 14 -2.95 8.33 4.43
C SER A 14 -4.42 7.97 4.19
N LEU A 15 -5.35 8.94 4.30
CA LEU A 15 -6.76 8.72 3.99
C LEU A 15 -6.96 8.48 2.50
N PHE A 16 -6.31 9.28 1.64
CA PHE A 16 -6.34 9.06 0.19
C PHE A 16 -5.72 7.72 -0.20
N ALA A 17 -4.61 7.34 0.43
CA ALA A 17 -3.98 6.04 0.24
C ALA A 17 -4.95 4.90 0.61
N LEU A 18 -5.60 4.96 1.78
CA LEU A 18 -6.62 3.99 2.19
C LEU A 18 -7.77 3.92 1.18
N MET A 19 -8.30 5.06 0.74
CA MET A 19 -9.36 5.12 -0.28
C MET A 19 -8.91 4.54 -1.62
N ALA A 20 -7.62 4.58 -1.95
CA ALA A 20 -7.08 3.99 -3.17
C ALA A 20 -6.89 2.47 -3.05
N TYR A 21 -6.48 1.94 -1.89
CA TYR A 21 -6.28 0.51 -1.68
C TYR A 21 -7.59 -0.26 -1.48
N LEU A 22 -8.56 0.32 -0.77
CA LEU A 22 -9.85 -0.31 -0.49
C LEU A 22 -10.59 -0.86 -1.73
N PRO A 23 -10.79 -0.10 -2.83
CA PRO A 23 -11.48 -0.63 -4.01
C PRO A 23 -10.68 -1.75 -4.69
N GLN A 24 -9.35 -1.69 -4.64
CA GLN A 24 -8.48 -2.73 -5.21
C GLN A 24 -8.56 -4.03 -4.43
N ILE A 25 -8.51 -3.92 -3.09
CA ILE A 25 -8.70 -5.05 -2.17
C ILE A 25 -10.09 -5.66 -2.36
N THR A 26 -11.14 -4.83 -2.38
CA THR A 26 -12.51 -5.30 -2.59
C THR A 26 -12.67 -6.00 -3.94
N LYS A 27 -12.12 -5.45 -5.02
CA LYS A 27 -12.14 -6.09 -6.35
C LYS A 27 -11.41 -7.43 -6.34
N LEU A 28 -10.23 -7.49 -5.70
CA LEU A 28 -9.48 -8.74 -5.55
C LEU A 28 -10.25 -9.76 -4.72
N LEU A 29 -11.02 -9.37 -3.71
CA LEU A 29 -11.81 -10.30 -2.91
C LEU A 29 -13.05 -10.82 -3.66
N THR A 30 -13.83 -9.93 -4.27
CA THR A 30 -15.15 -10.26 -4.81
C THR A 30 -15.12 -10.84 -6.23
N THR A 31 -14.12 -10.48 -7.04
CA THR A 31 -14.12 -10.83 -8.47
C THR A 31 -13.19 -12.01 -8.75
N ARG A 32 -13.71 -13.08 -9.35
CA ARG A 32 -12.91 -14.24 -9.82
C ARG A 32 -12.13 -13.85 -11.07
N GLY A 33 -10.87 -14.29 -11.22
CA GLY A 33 -10.02 -13.88 -12.34
C GLY A 33 -9.42 -12.48 -12.21
N ALA A 34 -9.76 -11.73 -11.15
CA ALA A 34 -9.32 -10.35 -10.99
C ALA A 34 -7.80 -10.21 -10.93
N ALA A 35 -7.11 -11.20 -10.34
CA ALA A 35 -5.66 -11.18 -10.15
C ALA A 35 -4.88 -11.13 -11.48
N LYS A 36 -5.46 -11.59 -12.60
CA LYS A 36 -4.86 -11.49 -13.94
C LYS A 36 -4.65 -10.05 -14.41
N ASN A 37 -5.43 -9.10 -13.88
CA ASN A 37 -5.31 -7.68 -14.20
C ASN A 37 -4.32 -6.95 -13.29
N PHE A 38 -3.71 -7.63 -12.32
CA PHE A 38 -2.76 -7.04 -11.38
C PHE A 38 -1.35 -7.53 -11.66
N SER A 39 -0.44 -6.61 -11.96
CA SER A 39 0.98 -6.91 -12.18
C SER A 39 1.65 -7.27 -10.85
N THR A 40 1.91 -8.57 -10.64
CA THR A 40 2.65 -9.04 -9.45
C THR A 40 4.03 -8.36 -9.32
N PRO A 41 4.85 -8.23 -10.38
CA PRO A 41 6.14 -7.54 -10.28
C PRO A 41 6.02 -6.09 -9.80
N SER A 42 5.01 -5.36 -10.27
CA SER A 42 4.80 -3.97 -9.86
C SER A 42 4.48 -3.90 -8.36
N TRP A 43 3.58 -4.75 -7.87
CA TRP A 43 3.23 -4.80 -6.44
C TRP A 43 4.38 -5.25 -5.55
N THR A 44 5.25 -6.13 -6.04
CA THR A 44 6.49 -6.48 -5.35
C THR A 44 7.43 -5.29 -5.22
N ILE A 45 7.65 -4.53 -6.31
CA ILE A 45 8.49 -3.33 -6.31
C ILE A 45 7.93 -2.30 -5.34
N TRP A 46 6.64 -1.99 -5.41
CA TRP A 46 5.99 -1.03 -4.52
C TRP A 46 6.05 -1.45 -3.05
N THR A 47 5.87 -2.75 -2.77
CA THR A 47 6.01 -3.25 -1.40
C THR A 47 7.45 -3.09 -0.91
N TYR A 48 8.44 -3.45 -1.73
CA TYR A 48 9.86 -3.31 -1.40
C TYR A 48 10.24 -1.85 -1.13
N THR A 49 9.88 -0.92 -2.01
CA THR A 49 10.19 0.50 -1.83
C THR A 49 9.50 1.09 -0.60
N SER A 50 8.25 0.72 -0.32
CA SER A 50 7.54 1.15 0.88
C SER A 50 8.20 0.59 2.16
N VAL A 51 8.68 -0.66 2.17
CA VAL A 51 9.47 -1.21 3.31
C VAL A 51 10.71 -0.38 3.57
N ILE A 52 11.52 -0.15 2.53
CA ILE A 52 12.75 0.65 2.68
C ILE A 52 12.44 2.06 3.17
N SER A 53 11.33 2.65 2.70
CA SER A 53 10.90 3.98 3.13
C SER A 53 10.55 3.99 4.62
N VAL A 54 9.71 3.05 5.09
CA VAL A 54 9.34 2.92 6.51
C VAL A 54 10.57 2.74 7.40
N LEU A 55 11.49 1.86 7.00
CA LEU A 55 12.73 1.61 7.74
C LEU A 55 13.58 2.88 7.81
N TYR A 56 13.83 3.53 6.67
CA TYR A 56 14.63 4.76 6.62
C TYR A 56 14.02 5.87 7.47
N ILE A 57 12.71 6.10 7.37
CA ILE A 57 12.01 7.12 8.15
C ILE A 57 12.14 6.83 9.65
N TYR A 58 11.90 5.57 10.06
CA TYR A 58 11.99 5.15 11.45
C TYR A 58 13.40 5.31 12.03
N THR A 59 14.44 4.99 11.26
CA THR A 59 15.82 4.97 11.77
C THR A 59 16.56 6.29 11.61
N ALA A 60 16.21 7.12 10.62
CA ALA A 60 17.04 8.27 10.22
C ALA A 60 16.31 9.61 10.21
N VAL A 61 14.98 9.63 10.03
CA VAL A 61 14.22 10.89 9.89
C VAL A 61 13.54 11.30 11.20
N GLU A 62 13.19 10.34 12.05
CA GLU A 62 12.52 10.54 13.35
C GLU A 62 11.19 11.34 13.27
N ASP A 63 10.58 11.40 12.07
CA ASP A 63 9.28 12.02 11.84
C ASP A 63 8.16 10.97 11.96
N TRP A 64 7.47 10.98 13.10
CA TRP A 64 6.39 10.05 13.40
C TRP A 64 5.17 10.18 12.49
N LEU A 65 4.89 11.37 11.98
CA LEU A 65 3.78 11.57 11.05
C LEU A 65 4.11 10.92 9.70
N LEU A 66 5.30 11.22 9.19
CA LEU A 66 5.84 10.61 7.98
C LEU A 66 5.92 9.08 8.11
N PHE A 67 6.37 8.59 9.26
CA PHE A 67 6.43 7.15 9.56
C PHE A 67 5.04 6.50 9.49
N THR A 68 4.04 7.13 10.08
CA THR A 68 2.66 6.61 10.10
C THR A 68 2.07 6.55 8.69
N VAL A 69 2.22 7.61 7.91
CA VAL A 69 1.73 7.67 6.52
C VAL A 69 2.43 6.63 5.65
N ALA A 70 3.75 6.50 5.77
CA ALA A 70 4.53 5.50 5.04
C ALA A 70 4.15 4.06 5.45
N SER A 71 3.88 3.83 6.73
CA SER A 71 3.46 2.52 7.25
C SER A 71 2.09 2.11 6.72
N ILE A 72 1.13 3.03 6.66
CA ILE A 72 -0.19 2.78 6.06
C ILE A 72 -0.05 2.42 4.57
N ASN A 73 0.82 3.14 3.84
CA ASN A 73 1.10 2.85 2.45
C ASN A 73 1.72 1.46 2.28
N PHE A 74 2.71 1.11 3.10
CA PHE A 74 3.33 -0.21 3.11
C PHE A 74 2.31 -1.32 3.35
N VAL A 75 1.45 -1.18 4.37
CA VAL A 75 0.40 -2.17 4.67
C VAL A 75 -0.57 -2.32 3.51
N GLY A 76 -0.96 -1.22 2.86
CA GLY A 76 -1.80 -1.25 1.66
C GLY A 76 -1.15 -2.01 0.50
N CYS A 77 0.10 -1.70 0.18
CA CYS A 77 0.86 -2.40 -0.86
C CYS A 77 1.01 -3.90 -0.54
N LEU A 78 1.37 -4.22 0.70
CA LEU A 78 1.53 -5.60 1.15
C LEU A 78 0.22 -6.38 1.07
N ALA A 79 -0.89 -5.79 1.51
CA ALA A 79 -2.21 -6.41 1.44
C ALA A 79 -2.61 -6.74 0.00
N VAL A 80 -2.44 -5.80 -0.93
CA VAL A 80 -2.73 -6.03 -2.36
C VAL A 80 -1.82 -7.13 -2.92
N LEU A 81 -0.51 -7.07 -2.65
CA LEU A 81 0.44 -8.09 -3.12
C LEU A 81 0.05 -9.49 -2.63
N LEU A 82 -0.23 -9.64 -1.33
CA LEU A 82 -0.61 -10.93 -0.74
C LEU A 82 -1.91 -11.46 -1.35
N LEU A 83 -2.91 -10.61 -1.57
CA LEU A 83 -4.17 -11.00 -2.20
C LEU A 83 -3.98 -11.43 -3.66
N VAL A 84 -3.17 -10.70 -4.43
CA VAL A 84 -2.84 -11.06 -5.82
C VAL A 84 -2.14 -12.42 -5.86
N LEU A 85 -1.14 -12.64 -5.01
CA LEU A 85 -0.42 -13.91 -4.92
C LEU A 85 -1.34 -15.07 -4.50
N HIS A 86 -2.19 -14.84 -3.50
CA HIS A 86 -3.14 -15.84 -3.01
C HIS A 86 -4.14 -16.24 -4.11
N LYS A 87 -4.76 -15.26 -4.78
CA LYS A 87 -5.71 -15.53 -5.87
C LYS A 87 -5.05 -16.18 -7.08
N ASN A 88 -3.87 -15.73 -7.50
CA ASN A 88 -3.13 -16.38 -8.58
C ASN A 88 -2.81 -17.84 -8.26
N LYS A 89 -2.49 -18.15 -7.00
CA LYS A 89 -2.26 -19.54 -6.56
C LYS A 89 -3.54 -20.36 -6.53
N GLN A 90 -4.66 -19.78 -6.11
CA GLN A 90 -5.97 -20.44 -6.14
C GLN A 90 -6.40 -20.77 -7.57
N GLU A 91 -6.33 -19.81 -8.49
CA GLU A 91 -6.73 -19.97 -9.89
C GLU A 91 -5.85 -20.95 -10.68
N ARG A 92 -4.62 -21.22 -10.23
CA ARG A 92 -3.75 -22.26 -10.82
C ARG A 92 -4.07 -23.67 -10.30
N ARG A 93 -4.81 -23.80 -9.20
CA ARG A 93 -5.19 -25.07 -8.57
C ARG A 93 -6.55 -25.57 -9.05
N GLU A 94 -7.40 -24.67 -9.53
CA GLU A 94 -8.68 -24.93 -10.18
C GLU A 94 -8.47 -25.33 -11.65
#